data_AF-A0A832LM76-F1
#
_entry.id   AF-A0A832LM76-F1
#
_cell.length_a   1.000
_cell.length_b   1.000
_cell.length_c   1.000
_cell.angle_alpha   90.00
_cell.angle_beta   90.00
_cell.angle_gamma   90.00
#
_symmetry.space_group_name_H-M   'P 1'
#
loop_
_entity.id
_entity.type
_entity.pdbx_description
1 polymer ?
#
loop_
_entity_poly.entity_id
_entity_poly.type
_entity_poly.pdbx_seq_one_letter_code
_entity_poly.pdbx_strand_id
1 'polypeptide(L)'
;MVELNEKQKKNLKDYFNKLCPTYKKSGEFEKDKNVVSDRISYFRGELPKKIDDISEIDLVEILSNTWAISRAWGNVQYRAQKIIADNGIKKIKEAFKILLDTSIPPHKRYGKVLKMIKGLGPAAITEILAYIHPHECSIWNRKAREALDILNISIINTKKYKLTPQEYKTYNKLVKTIQEELNFQKSKMEDIGLFLTDFFFFELSQQGAKPEKPKDNGFDHDEIKDLTQDIGSMLGFEADTEVQVAHGARVDVVWSARIGNLGIINYVLEVHKRGSIDSLLMNLQKAKSNPTVQKVVAISDETQLEKIKRESEGLPEEFRRDLTFWPVEDVLKVHENLELAMKTIDNLNLTPEPFK
;
A
#
# COMPACT_ATOMS: atom_id res chain seq x y z
N MET A 1 8.19 17.85 21.07
CA MET A 1 9.41 17.10 20.71
C MET A 1 8.98 15.66 20.47
N VAL A 2 9.57 14.92 19.54
CA VAL A 2 9.27 13.49 19.39
C VAL A 2 10.21 12.76 20.34
N GLU A 3 9.67 12.21 21.42
CA GLU A 3 10.46 11.56 22.47
C GLU A 3 9.82 10.23 22.85
N LEU A 4 10.67 9.21 23.04
CA LEU A 4 10.27 7.91 23.53
C LEU A 4 10.36 7.90 25.06
N ASN A 5 9.38 7.32 25.73
CA ASN A 5 9.50 7.07 27.17
C ASN A 5 10.41 5.86 27.46
N GLU A 6 10.86 5.72 28.70
CA GLU A 6 11.81 4.66 29.08
C GLU A 6 11.27 3.24 28.83
N LYS A 7 9.97 3.02 28.97
CA LYS A 7 9.34 1.72 28.65
C LYS A 7 9.43 1.42 27.16
N GLN A 8 9.17 2.41 26.31
CA GLN A 8 9.28 2.30 24.84
C GLN A 8 10.74 2.06 24.43
N LYS A 9 11.71 2.80 25.00
CA LYS A 9 13.14 2.60 24.72
C LYS A 9 13.60 1.19 25.11
N LYS A 10 13.17 0.69 26.26
CA LYS A 10 13.47 -0.67 26.70
C LYS A 10 12.90 -1.71 25.73
N ASN A 11 11.60 -1.63 25.44
CA ASN A 11 10.94 -2.55 24.50
C ASN A 11 11.63 -2.55 23.13
N LEU A 12 11.96 -1.36 22.62
CA LEU A 12 12.66 -1.18 21.36
C LEU A 12 14.01 -1.92 21.34
N LYS A 13 14.83 -1.74 22.39
CA LYS A 13 16.14 -2.42 22.52
C LYS A 13 15.99 -3.92 22.65
N ASP A 14 14.99 -4.41 23.39
CA ASP A 14 14.74 -5.83 23.59
C ASP A 14 14.40 -6.53 22.25
N TYR A 15 13.47 -5.98 21.47
CA TYR A 15 13.13 -6.50 20.14
C TYR A 15 14.29 -6.41 19.18
N PHE A 16 15.01 -5.29 19.17
CA PHE A 16 16.14 -5.09 18.28
C PHE A 16 17.26 -6.10 18.52
N ASN A 17 17.64 -6.31 19.80
CA ASN A 17 18.67 -7.28 20.18
C ASN A 17 18.28 -8.72 19.87
N LYS A 18 16.98 -9.02 19.85
CA LYS A 18 16.45 -10.34 19.45
C LYS A 18 16.48 -10.56 17.93
N LEU A 19 16.08 -9.54 17.17
CA LEU A 19 15.82 -9.65 15.73
C LEU A 19 17.04 -9.39 14.85
N CYS A 20 17.73 -8.28 15.10
CA CYS A 20 18.80 -7.79 14.25
C CYS A 20 19.95 -8.80 14.08
N PRO A 21 20.39 -9.55 15.11
CA PRO A 21 21.42 -10.57 14.93
C PRO A 21 20.99 -11.72 14.01
N THR A 22 19.72 -12.13 14.07
CA THR A 22 19.19 -13.23 13.25
C THR A 22 19.11 -12.80 11.78
N TYR A 23 18.54 -11.62 11.52
CA TYR A 23 18.44 -11.04 10.18
C TYR A 23 19.81 -10.80 9.54
N LYS A 24 20.81 -10.37 10.31
CA LYS A 24 22.20 -10.25 9.81
C LYS A 24 22.84 -11.59 9.46
N LYS A 25 22.50 -12.67 10.18
CA LYS A 25 23.05 -14.01 9.95
C LYS A 25 22.39 -14.74 8.78
N SER A 26 21.16 -14.39 8.40
CA SER A 26 20.45 -15.03 7.28
C SER A 26 21.05 -14.72 5.91
N GLY A 27 21.90 -13.68 5.82
CA GLY A 27 22.43 -13.16 4.55
C GLY A 27 21.42 -12.30 3.78
N GLU A 28 20.16 -12.21 4.24
CA GLU A 28 19.15 -11.33 3.65
C GLU A 28 19.49 -9.86 3.88
N PHE A 29 20.05 -9.51 5.04
CA PHE A 29 20.49 -8.14 5.32
C PHE A 29 21.43 -7.57 4.25
N GLU A 30 22.42 -8.35 3.80
CA GLU A 30 23.37 -7.87 2.80
C GLU A 30 22.73 -7.74 1.41
N LYS A 31 21.81 -8.66 1.07
CA LYS A 31 21.01 -8.57 -0.17
C LYS A 31 20.15 -7.32 -0.17
N ASP A 32 19.41 -7.08 0.91
CA ASP A 32 18.54 -5.92 1.05
C ASP A 32 19.35 -4.62 1.08
N LYS A 33 20.54 -4.62 1.72
CA LYS A 33 21.47 -3.49 1.69
C LYS A 33 21.90 -3.15 0.26
N ASN A 34 22.31 -4.15 -0.52
CA ASN A 34 22.75 -3.95 -1.90
C ASN A 34 21.60 -3.40 -2.76
N VAL A 35 20.41 -4.03 -2.67
CA VAL A 35 19.21 -3.57 -3.38
C VAL A 35 18.87 -2.11 -3.04
N VAL A 36 18.94 -1.72 -1.77
CA VAL A 36 18.72 -0.31 -1.37
C VAL A 36 19.79 0.60 -1.94
N SER A 37 21.05 0.19 -1.92
CA SER A 37 22.16 0.99 -2.44
C SER A 37 22.02 1.24 -3.95
N ASP A 38 21.64 0.21 -4.71
CA ASP A 38 21.38 0.30 -6.15
C ASP A 38 20.19 1.22 -6.44
N ARG A 39 19.10 1.10 -5.67
CA ARG A 39 17.93 1.98 -5.81
C ARG A 39 18.23 3.43 -5.43
N ILE A 40 19.02 3.67 -4.39
CA ILE A 40 19.51 5.01 -4.04
C ILE A 40 20.31 5.59 -5.21
N SER A 41 21.22 4.81 -5.80
CA SER A 41 22.00 5.21 -6.98
C SER A 41 21.09 5.57 -8.16
N TYR A 42 20.09 4.72 -8.43
CA TYR A 42 19.11 4.93 -9.49
C TYR A 42 18.31 6.23 -9.31
N PHE A 43 17.65 6.40 -8.17
CA PHE A 43 16.76 7.54 -7.92
C PHE A 43 17.50 8.87 -7.78
N ARG A 44 18.76 8.87 -7.31
CA ARG A 44 19.58 10.09 -7.15
C ARG A 44 20.45 10.40 -8.37
N GLY A 45 20.83 9.39 -9.15
CA GLY A 45 21.81 9.51 -10.23
C GLY A 45 21.21 9.36 -11.62
N GLU A 46 20.45 8.30 -11.86
CA GLU A 46 19.97 7.94 -13.20
C GLU A 46 18.63 8.60 -13.55
N LEU A 47 17.63 8.46 -12.68
CA LEU A 47 16.30 9.00 -12.91
C LEU A 47 16.30 10.51 -13.22
N PRO A 48 17.05 11.39 -12.52
CA PRO A 48 17.10 12.81 -12.84
C PRO A 48 17.59 13.12 -14.26
N LYS A 49 18.41 12.26 -14.87
CA LYS A 49 18.95 12.48 -16.22
C LYS A 49 17.92 12.21 -17.32
N LYS A 50 16.92 11.40 -17.03
CA LYS A 50 15.89 10.99 -18.01
C LYS A 50 14.47 11.47 -17.67
N ILE A 51 14.28 12.13 -16.53
CA ILE A 51 12.95 12.55 -16.07
C ILE A 51 12.21 13.46 -17.07
N ASP A 52 12.97 14.19 -17.88
CA ASP A 52 12.38 15.07 -18.90
C ASP A 52 11.75 14.32 -20.07
N ASP A 53 12.17 13.09 -20.36
CA ASP A 53 11.73 12.37 -21.55
C ASP A 53 11.24 10.95 -21.20
N ILE A 54 10.63 10.79 -20.02
CA ILE A 54 10.15 9.48 -19.57
C ILE A 54 9.12 8.89 -20.53
N SER A 55 9.39 7.66 -20.95
CA SER A 55 8.48 6.82 -21.71
C SER A 55 7.66 5.90 -20.79
N GLU A 56 6.77 5.10 -21.38
CA GLU A 56 6.11 4.01 -20.65
C GLU A 56 7.13 3.01 -20.09
N ILE A 57 8.16 2.67 -20.85
CA ILE A 57 9.23 1.74 -20.44
C ILE A 57 9.97 2.31 -19.22
N ASP A 58 10.29 3.61 -19.24
CA ASP A 58 10.93 4.26 -18.09
C ASP A 58 10.03 4.23 -16.85
N LEU A 59 8.71 4.39 -17.01
CA LEU A 59 7.81 4.26 -15.87
C LEU A 59 7.83 2.85 -15.31
N VAL A 60 7.81 1.82 -16.15
CA VAL A 60 7.89 0.41 -15.70
C VAL A 60 9.16 0.18 -14.89
N GLU A 61 10.28 0.71 -15.37
CA GLU A 61 11.58 0.63 -14.69
C GLU A 61 11.57 1.36 -13.34
N ILE A 62 11.02 2.58 -13.30
CA ILE A 62 10.87 3.35 -12.06
C ILE A 62 10.05 2.58 -11.03
N LEU A 63 8.90 2.02 -11.44
CA LEU A 63 8.02 1.28 -10.53
C LEU A 63 8.64 -0.07 -10.11
N SER A 64 9.38 -0.74 -10.99
CA SER A 64 10.14 -1.96 -10.67
C SER A 64 11.21 -1.72 -9.60
N ASN A 65 11.73 -0.49 -9.53
CA ASN A 65 12.67 -0.05 -8.50
C ASN A 65 12.00 0.32 -7.15
N THR A 66 10.73 -0.06 -6.94
CA THR A 66 10.03 0.11 -5.65
C THR A 66 9.50 -1.23 -5.16
N TRP A 67 9.76 -1.62 -3.91
CA TRP A 67 9.20 -2.82 -3.30
C TRP A 67 7.67 -2.74 -3.22
N ALA A 68 7.12 -1.56 -2.95
CA ALA A 68 5.67 -1.36 -2.83
C ALA A 68 4.91 -1.77 -4.09
N ILE A 69 5.55 -1.72 -5.26
CA ILE A 69 4.92 -2.05 -6.54
C ILE A 69 5.49 -3.35 -7.12
N SER A 70 6.79 -3.60 -6.97
CA SER A 70 7.46 -4.76 -7.57
C SER A 70 7.11 -6.09 -6.89
N ARG A 71 6.67 -6.09 -5.62
CA ARG A 71 6.35 -7.32 -4.88
C ARG A 71 4.96 -7.90 -5.19
N ALA A 72 4.13 -7.17 -5.93
CA ALA A 72 2.89 -7.72 -6.48
C ALA A 72 3.25 -8.48 -7.76
N TRP A 73 3.24 -9.82 -7.73
CA TRP A 73 3.56 -10.65 -8.89
C TRP A 73 2.76 -10.22 -10.12
N GLY A 74 3.44 -10.28 -11.27
CA GLY A 74 2.77 -10.42 -12.55
C GLY A 74 1.90 -9.23 -12.93
N ASN A 75 2.49 -8.02 -12.99
CA ASN A 75 2.47 -7.14 -14.17
C ASN A 75 2.77 -5.67 -13.77
N VAL A 76 4.01 -5.37 -13.34
CA VAL A 76 4.47 -3.97 -13.15
C VAL A 76 4.21 -3.16 -14.42
N GLN A 77 4.32 -3.81 -15.59
CA GLN A 77 3.93 -3.24 -16.87
C GLN A 77 2.45 -2.82 -16.91
N TYR A 78 1.52 -3.66 -16.48
CA TYR A 78 0.10 -3.32 -16.39
C TYR A 78 -0.15 -2.26 -15.33
N ARG A 79 0.52 -2.30 -14.18
CA ARG A 79 0.43 -1.22 -13.20
C ARG A 79 0.90 0.11 -13.81
N ALA A 80 2.00 0.11 -14.55
CA ALA A 80 2.50 1.28 -15.26
C ALA A 80 1.48 1.76 -16.32
N GLN A 81 0.99 0.86 -17.16
CA GLN A 81 -0.05 1.14 -18.17
C GLN A 81 -1.32 1.70 -17.55
N LYS A 82 -1.74 1.14 -16.41
CA LYS A 82 -2.92 1.59 -15.68
C LYS A 82 -2.73 2.97 -15.10
N ILE A 83 -1.57 3.23 -14.47
CA ILE A 83 -1.22 4.55 -13.96
C ILE A 83 -1.15 5.56 -15.12
N ILE A 84 -0.62 5.18 -16.28
CA ILE A 84 -0.59 6.03 -17.49
C ILE A 84 -2.01 6.30 -18.00
N ALA A 85 -2.86 5.28 -18.09
CA ALA A 85 -4.24 5.43 -18.56
C ALA A 85 -5.06 6.36 -17.64
N ASP A 86 -4.89 6.22 -16.32
CA ASP A 86 -5.66 7.00 -15.33
C ASP A 86 -5.17 8.45 -15.18
N ASN A 87 -3.91 8.75 -15.53
CA ASN A 87 -3.28 10.05 -15.21
C ASN A 87 -2.68 10.81 -16.41
N GLY A 88 -2.27 10.10 -17.45
CA GLY A 88 -1.46 10.60 -18.55
C GLY A 88 0.02 10.77 -18.18
N ILE A 89 0.92 10.45 -19.11
CA ILE A 89 2.38 10.48 -18.90
C ILE A 89 2.90 11.87 -18.50
N LYS A 90 2.30 12.95 -19.01
CA LYS A 90 2.70 14.33 -18.66
C LYS A 90 2.51 14.63 -17.18
N LYS A 91 1.37 14.23 -16.61
CA LYS A 91 1.07 14.43 -15.18
C LYS A 91 2.01 13.60 -14.31
N ILE A 92 2.32 12.37 -14.74
CA ILE A 92 3.27 11.49 -14.08
C ILE A 92 4.67 12.11 -14.07
N LYS A 93 5.15 12.62 -15.21
CA LYS A 93 6.41 13.35 -15.32
C LYS A 93 6.47 14.52 -14.34
N GLU A 94 5.43 15.34 -14.28
CA GLU A 94 5.35 16.45 -13.31
C GLU A 94 5.41 15.95 -11.86
N ALA A 95 4.82 14.79 -11.56
CA ALA A 95 4.83 14.21 -10.21
C ALA A 95 6.24 13.83 -9.78
N PHE A 96 6.96 13.11 -10.64
CA PHE A 96 8.32 12.69 -10.37
C PHE A 96 9.29 13.88 -10.33
N LYS A 97 9.08 14.92 -11.15
CA LYS A 97 9.81 16.19 -10.98
C LYS A 97 9.61 16.81 -9.59
N ILE A 98 8.37 16.80 -9.08
CA ILE A 98 8.09 17.25 -7.71
C ILE A 98 8.79 16.37 -6.68
N LEU A 99 8.84 15.05 -6.86
CA LEU A 99 9.56 14.15 -5.94
C LEU A 99 11.06 14.43 -5.93
N LEU A 100 11.66 14.72 -7.10
CA LEU A 100 13.09 14.96 -7.28
C LEU A 100 13.54 16.37 -6.88
N ASP A 101 12.63 17.33 -6.77
CA ASP A 101 12.94 18.72 -6.40
C ASP A 101 13.40 18.85 -4.94
N THR A 102 14.72 18.83 -4.73
CA THR A 102 15.35 18.94 -3.41
C THR A 102 15.20 20.31 -2.76
N SER A 103 14.76 21.34 -3.49
CA SER A 103 14.45 22.66 -2.91
C SER A 103 13.18 22.62 -2.04
N ILE A 104 12.31 21.63 -2.26
CA ILE A 104 11.08 21.44 -1.50
C ILE A 104 11.34 20.42 -0.37
N PRO A 105 10.91 20.68 0.87
CA PRO A 105 11.00 19.70 1.94
C PRO A 105 10.25 18.38 1.61
N PRO A 106 10.80 17.19 1.93
CA PRO A 106 10.23 15.90 1.51
C PRO A 106 8.74 15.73 1.83
N HIS A 107 8.32 16.13 3.04
CA HIS A 107 6.93 16.03 3.47
C HIS A 107 5.94 16.86 2.64
N LYS A 108 6.38 18.01 2.09
CA LYS A 108 5.55 18.81 1.18
C LYS A 108 5.46 18.14 -0.20
N ARG A 109 6.55 17.51 -0.68
CA ARG A 109 6.56 16.72 -1.93
C ARG A 109 5.60 15.54 -1.83
N TYR A 110 5.68 14.77 -0.75
CA TYR A 110 4.72 13.70 -0.41
C TYR A 110 3.27 14.18 -0.53
N GLY A 111 2.92 15.25 0.17
CA GLY A 111 1.55 15.79 0.18
C GLY A 111 1.03 16.23 -1.19
N LYS A 112 1.90 16.80 -2.03
CA LYS A 112 1.55 17.21 -3.39
C LYS A 112 1.28 15.99 -4.26
N VAL A 113 2.21 15.04 -4.28
CA VAL A 113 2.16 13.89 -5.20
C VAL A 113 1.07 12.89 -4.83
N LEU A 114 0.83 12.68 -3.53
CA LEU A 114 -0.23 11.78 -3.03
C LEU A 114 -1.63 12.12 -3.57
N LYS A 115 -1.89 13.39 -3.87
CA LYS A 115 -3.17 13.85 -4.44
C LYS A 115 -3.16 13.89 -5.96
N MET A 116 -2.00 13.76 -6.58
CA MET A 116 -1.82 14.05 -7.99
C MET A 116 -1.95 12.79 -8.85
N ILE A 117 -1.44 11.66 -8.40
CA ILE A 117 -1.36 10.44 -9.21
C ILE A 117 -2.21 9.32 -8.59
N LYS A 118 -3.28 8.93 -9.30
CA LYS A 118 -4.05 7.73 -8.98
C LYS A 118 -3.17 6.49 -9.22
N GLY A 119 -3.17 5.54 -8.29
CA GLY A 119 -2.33 4.34 -8.35
C GLY A 119 -0.94 4.48 -7.75
N LEU A 120 -0.53 5.67 -7.28
CA LEU A 120 0.67 5.84 -6.44
C LEU A 120 0.27 6.07 -4.98
N GLY A 121 0.22 4.97 -4.23
CA GLY A 121 -0.12 4.97 -2.80
C GLY A 121 0.98 5.54 -1.89
N PRO A 122 0.69 5.73 -0.59
CA PRO A 122 1.64 6.28 0.37
C PRO A 122 2.92 5.44 0.51
N ALA A 123 2.84 4.12 0.41
CA ALA A 123 4.00 3.23 0.48
C ALA A 123 5.01 3.55 -0.65
N ALA A 124 4.56 3.56 -1.91
CA ALA A 124 5.41 3.84 -3.06
C ALA A 124 6.01 5.25 -3.01
N ILE A 125 5.21 6.27 -2.67
CA ILE A 125 5.70 7.66 -2.62
C ILE A 125 6.74 7.84 -1.51
N THR A 126 6.49 7.31 -0.31
CA THR A 126 7.43 7.45 0.81
C THR A 126 8.69 6.61 0.60
N GLU A 127 8.60 5.47 -0.08
CA GLU A 127 9.74 4.67 -0.51
C GLU A 127 10.63 5.42 -1.52
N ILE A 128 10.04 6.03 -2.56
CA ILE A 128 10.80 6.88 -3.51
C ILE A 128 11.48 8.03 -2.77
N LEU A 129 10.78 8.70 -1.86
CA LEU A 129 11.37 9.78 -1.05
C LEU A 129 12.49 9.28 -0.13
N ALA A 130 12.39 8.07 0.40
CA ALA A 130 13.45 7.43 1.17
C ALA A 130 14.68 7.12 0.31
N TYR A 131 14.52 6.70 -0.95
CA TYR A 131 15.67 6.54 -1.85
C TYR A 131 16.36 7.85 -2.21
N ILE A 132 15.58 8.93 -2.39
CA ILE A 132 16.14 10.26 -2.69
C ILE A 132 16.79 10.87 -1.43
N HIS A 133 16.22 10.65 -0.25
CA HIS A 133 16.64 11.24 1.03
C HIS A 133 16.79 10.16 2.13
N PRO A 134 17.75 9.23 2.00
CA PRO A 134 17.83 8.05 2.86
C PRO A 134 18.05 8.38 4.34
N HIS A 135 18.65 9.53 4.66
CA HIS A 135 18.89 9.95 6.05
C HIS A 135 17.79 10.83 6.64
N GLU A 136 16.75 11.17 5.86
CA GLU A 136 15.66 12.06 6.30
C GLU A 136 14.27 11.45 6.15
N CYS A 137 14.11 10.44 5.30
CA CYS A 137 12.82 9.85 4.95
C CYS A 137 12.81 8.35 5.21
N SER A 138 11.69 7.88 5.75
CA SER A 138 11.43 6.47 6.02
C SER A 138 10.09 6.07 5.37
N ILE A 139 9.90 4.77 5.19
CA ILE A 139 8.76 4.20 4.46
C ILE A 139 7.53 4.12 5.36
N TRP A 140 6.45 4.82 4.98
CA TRP A 140 5.16 4.65 5.63
C TRP A 140 4.33 3.60 4.89
N ASN A 141 4.22 2.41 5.48
CA ASN A 141 3.42 1.31 4.97
C ASN A 141 2.76 0.53 6.13
N ARG A 142 2.09 -0.58 5.81
CA ARG A 142 1.47 -1.46 6.81
C ARG A 142 2.47 -2.05 7.81
N LYS A 143 3.65 -2.46 7.34
CA LYS A 143 4.70 -3.07 8.16
C LYS A 143 5.24 -2.09 9.20
N ALA A 144 5.43 -0.82 8.83
CA ALA A 144 5.77 0.25 9.77
C ALA A 144 4.67 0.46 10.83
N ARG A 145 3.39 0.44 10.44
CA ARG A 145 2.26 0.59 11.37
C ARG A 145 2.17 -0.58 12.36
N GLU A 146 2.29 -1.81 11.87
CA GLU A 146 2.33 -3.03 12.68
C GLU A 146 3.49 -3.00 13.69
N ALA A 147 4.70 -2.61 13.25
CA ALA A 147 5.86 -2.49 14.12
C ALA A 147 5.64 -1.45 15.24
N LEU A 148 5.07 -0.29 14.92
CA LEU A 148 4.77 0.74 15.92
C LEU A 148 3.70 0.27 16.92
N ASP A 149 2.69 -0.48 16.47
CA ASP A 149 1.69 -1.11 17.34
C ASP A 149 2.36 -2.12 18.30
N ILE A 150 3.23 -3.00 17.80
CA ILE A 150 4.00 -3.96 18.63
C ILE A 150 4.88 -3.25 19.67
N LEU A 151 5.53 -2.14 19.27
CA LEU A 151 6.38 -1.34 20.15
C LEU A 151 5.57 -0.49 21.14
N ASN A 152 4.24 -0.43 21.03
CA ASN A 152 3.37 0.47 21.79
C ASN A 152 3.78 1.95 21.64
N ILE A 153 4.07 2.39 20.41
CA ILE A 153 4.42 3.77 20.08
C ILE A 153 3.25 4.42 19.32
N SER A 154 2.50 5.28 20.01
CA SER A 154 1.29 5.94 19.49
C SER A 154 1.48 7.41 19.07
N ILE A 155 2.73 7.86 18.89
CA ILE A 155 3.07 9.23 18.48
C ILE A 155 2.49 9.56 17.09
N ILE A 156 2.39 8.54 16.23
CA ILE A 156 1.69 8.59 14.95
C ILE A 156 0.49 7.65 15.03
N ASN A 157 -0.64 8.06 14.47
CA ASN A 157 -1.81 7.20 14.39
C ASN A 157 -1.57 6.07 13.36
N THR A 158 -1.31 4.86 13.85
CA THR A 158 -1.08 3.64 13.07
C THR A 158 -2.31 3.12 12.35
N LYS A 159 -3.50 3.69 12.57
CA LYS A 159 -4.73 3.36 11.82
C LYS A 159 -4.91 4.21 10.57
N LYS A 160 -4.07 5.20 10.33
CA LYS A 160 -4.12 6.02 9.11
C LYS A 160 -3.34 5.38 7.97
N TYR A 161 -4.01 5.15 6.86
CA TYR A 161 -3.35 4.73 5.63
C TYR A 161 -2.54 5.87 5.01
N LYS A 162 -3.16 7.04 4.86
CA LYS A 162 -2.56 8.25 4.30
C LYS A 162 -2.26 9.25 5.42
N LEU A 163 -0.98 9.58 5.60
CA LEU A 163 -0.57 10.64 6.51
C LEU A 163 -0.80 12.01 5.87
N THR A 164 -1.04 13.03 6.68
CA THR A 164 -0.86 14.41 6.23
C THR A 164 0.63 14.73 6.07
N PRO A 165 1.00 15.80 5.34
CA PRO A 165 2.40 16.24 5.26
C PRO A 165 3.05 16.44 6.63
N GLN A 166 2.32 17.03 7.58
CA GLN A 166 2.86 17.28 8.90
C GLN A 166 3.02 15.99 9.72
N GLU A 167 2.11 15.04 9.57
CA GLU A 167 2.24 13.72 10.19
C GLU A 167 3.40 12.93 9.59
N TYR A 168 3.60 12.96 8.27
CA TYR A 168 4.76 12.29 7.65
C TYR A 168 6.09 12.92 8.10
N LYS A 169 6.14 14.24 8.27
CA LYS A 169 7.30 14.92 8.88
C LYS A 169 7.55 14.44 10.30
N THR A 170 6.49 14.27 11.10
CA THR A 170 6.60 13.76 12.48
C THR A 170 7.03 12.29 12.49
N TYR A 171 6.53 11.48 11.56
CA TYR A 171 6.92 10.08 11.39
C TYR A 171 8.42 9.94 11.07
N ASN A 172 8.93 10.70 10.10
CA ASN A 172 10.36 10.69 9.78
C ASN A 172 11.24 11.08 10.99
N LYS A 173 10.79 12.06 11.79
CA LYS A 173 11.47 12.43 13.04
C LYS A 173 11.44 11.29 14.06
N LEU A 174 10.30 10.60 14.20
CA LEU A 174 10.17 9.45 15.08
C LEU A 174 11.14 8.33 14.70
N VAL A 175 11.21 8.00 13.42
CA VAL A 175 12.11 6.94 12.93
C VAL A 175 13.57 7.33 13.16
N LYS A 176 13.93 8.60 12.96
CA LYS A 176 15.26 9.11 13.30
C LYS A 176 15.57 8.98 14.80
N THR A 177 14.63 9.34 15.68
CA THR A 177 14.79 9.17 17.13
C THR A 177 14.95 7.69 17.51
N ILE A 178 14.17 6.80 16.90
CA ILE A 178 14.30 5.34 17.09
C ILE A 178 15.69 4.87 16.65
N GLN A 179 16.17 5.33 15.50
CA GLN A 179 17.49 4.97 15.00
C GLN A 179 18.62 5.43 15.93
N GLU A 180 18.54 6.65 16.45
CA GLU A 180 19.48 7.20 17.42
C GLU A 180 19.49 6.37 18.72
N GLU A 181 18.32 5.97 19.23
CA GLU A 181 18.19 5.17 20.44
C GLU A 181 18.69 3.72 20.29
N LEU A 182 18.61 3.17 19.08
CA LEU A 182 19.18 1.86 18.75
C LEU A 182 20.71 1.89 18.61
N ASN A 183 21.33 3.09 18.61
CA ASN A 183 22.77 3.32 18.52
C ASN A 183 23.43 2.47 17.43
N PHE A 184 22.85 2.46 16.23
CA PHE A 184 23.46 1.80 15.09
C PHE A 184 24.90 2.31 14.89
N GLN A 185 25.82 1.45 14.47
CA GLN A 185 27.20 1.88 14.21
C GLN A 185 27.22 2.88 13.06
N LYS A 186 27.82 4.07 13.27
CA LYS A 186 27.88 5.16 12.27
C LYS A 186 28.36 4.70 10.89
N SER A 187 29.39 3.84 10.84
CA SER A 187 29.95 3.32 9.59
C SER A 187 28.98 2.46 8.76
N LYS A 188 27.92 1.89 9.35
CA LYS A 188 26.87 1.15 8.63
C LYS A 188 25.66 2.02 8.30
N MET A 189 25.54 3.19 8.94
CA MET A 189 24.47 4.17 8.70
C MET A 189 24.77 5.09 7.52
N GLU A 190 26.03 5.22 7.11
CA GLU A 190 26.46 6.14 6.05
C GLU A 190 25.89 5.77 4.67
N ASP A 191 25.64 4.48 4.39
CA ASP A 191 25.21 4.06 3.04
C ASP A 191 23.69 4.05 2.85
N ILE A 192 22.93 3.56 3.84
CA ILE A 192 21.49 3.25 3.69
C ILE A 192 20.58 4.02 4.65
N GLY A 193 21.10 4.94 5.46
CA GLY A 193 20.30 5.84 6.29
C GLY A 193 19.21 5.16 7.15
N LEU A 194 17.97 5.62 7.03
CA LEU A 194 16.81 5.18 7.80
C LEU A 194 16.28 3.79 7.39
N PHE A 195 16.72 3.24 6.26
CA PHE A 195 16.30 1.90 5.80
C PHE A 195 16.65 0.80 6.80
N LEU A 196 17.69 1.00 7.61
CA LEU A 196 18.05 0.06 8.64
C LEU A 196 16.97 -0.07 9.73
N THR A 197 16.29 1.03 10.04
CA THR A 197 15.11 1.02 10.93
C THR A 197 13.89 0.47 10.20
N ASP A 198 13.73 0.75 8.90
CA ASP A 198 12.66 0.18 8.08
C ASP A 198 12.75 -1.36 7.99
N PHE A 199 13.97 -1.91 7.85
CA PHE A 199 14.20 -3.36 7.91
C PHE A 199 13.84 -3.94 9.27
N PHE A 200 14.21 -3.25 10.36
CA PHE A 200 13.82 -3.67 11.69
C PHE A 200 12.29 -3.68 11.87
N PHE A 201 11.59 -2.67 11.37
CA PHE A 201 10.12 -2.66 11.37
C PHE A 201 9.53 -3.81 10.56
N PHE A 202 10.10 -4.09 9.39
CA PHE A 202 9.71 -5.24 8.59
C PHE A 202 9.88 -6.54 9.39
N GLU A 203 11.08 -6.84 9.91
CA GLU A 203 11.35 -8.05 10.69
C GLU A 203 10.44 -8.17 11.94
N LEU A 204 10.19 -7.05 12.62
CA LEU A 204 9.31 -7.02 13.78
C LEU A 204 7.87 -7.36 13.42
N SER A 205 7.37 -6.81 12.31
CA SER A 205 6.03 -7.09 11.82
C SER A 205 5.81 -8.56 11.47
N GLN A 206 6.88 -9.28 11.07
CA GLN A 206 6.82 -10.72 10.78
C GLN A 206 6.72 -11.58 12.05
N GLN A 207 7.15 -11.09 13.22
CA GLN A 207 6.98 -11.81 14.50
C GLN A 207 5.55 -11.72 15.04
N GLY A 208 4.78 -10.73 14.59
CA GLY A 208 3.43 -10.44 15.05
C GLY A 208 2.38 -11.42 14.52
N ALA A 209 2.56 -12.73 14.74
CA ALA A 209 1.45 -13.66 14.60
C ALA A 209 0.43 -13.39 15.72
N LYS A 210 -0.61 -12.64 15.35
CA LYS A 210 -1.80 -12.21 16.10
C LYS A 210 -1.60 -10.97 16.99
N PRO A 211 -2.00 -9.78 16.53
CA PRO A 211 -2.53 -8.82 17.48
C PRO A 211 -3.66 -9.51 18.26
N GLU A 212 -3.67 -9.40 19.59
CA GLU A 212 -4.94 -9.48 20.31
C GLU A 212 -5.92 -8.58 19.54
N LYS A 213 -7.08 -9.13 19.15
CA LYS A 213 -8.10 -8.40 18.38
C LYS A 213 -8.13 -6.95 18.89
N PRO A 214 -7.68 -5.97 18.10
CA PRO A 214 -7.82 -4.59 18.50
C PRO A 214 -9.30 -4.42 18.82
N LYS A 215 -9.63 -4.03 20.05
CA LYS A 215 -11.01 -3.82 20.51
C LYS A 215 -11.71 -2.65 19.77
N ASP A 216 -11.10 -2.15 18.71
CA ASP A 216 -11.57 -1.01 17.95
C ASP A 216 -11.57 -1.35 16.46
N ASN A 217 -12.78 -1.32 15.87
CA ASN A 217 -13.11 -1.63 14.48
C ASN A 217 -12.62 -0.52 13.52
N GLY A 218 -11.34 -0.15 13.61
CA GLY A 218 -10.77 0.96 12.88
C GLY A 218 -9.96 0.51 11.66
N PHE A 219 -10.61 0.17 10.56
CA PHE A 219 -9.93 0.02 9.25
C PHE A 219 -9.94 1.35 8.47
N ASP A 220 -9.02 1.56 7.53
CA ASP A 220 -9.05 2.73 6.64
C ASP A 220 -9.79 2.37 5.34
N HIS A 221 -10.77 3.18 4.94
CA HIS A 221 -11.58 2.92 3.76
C HIS A 221 -10.74 2.85 2.48
N ASP A 222 -9.83 3.81 2.31
CA ASP A 222 -8.99 3.87 1.11
C ASP A 222 -7.98 2.73 1.08
N GLU A 223 -7.50 2.29 2.24
CA GLU A 223 -6.63 1.11 2.31
C GLU A 223 -7.37 -0.13 1.84
N ILE A 224 -8.57 -0.40 2.38
CA ILE A 224 -9.33 -1.58 2.00
C ILE A 224 -9.71 -1.54 0.52
N LYS A 225 -10.10 -0.37 -0.01
CA LYS A 225 -10.35 -0.19 -1.44
C LYS A 225 -9.13 -0.55 -2.30
N ASP A 226 -7.95 -0.01 -1.96
CA ASP A 226 -6.70 -0.29 -2.70
C ASP A 226 -6.32 -1.78 -2.59
N LEU A 227 -6.45 -2.39 -1.41
CA LEU A 227 -6.20 -3.83 -1.22
C LEU A 227 -7.18 -4.70 -2.01
N THR A 228 -8.45 -4.33 -2.08
CA THR A 228 -9.45 -5.01 -2.90
C THR A 228 -9.13 -4.89 -4.39
N GLN A 229 -8.64 -3.74 -4.85
CA GLN A 229 -8.15 -3.60 -6.23
C GLN A 229 -6.94 -4.51 -6.49
N ASP A 230 -6.00 -4.55 -5.55
CA ASP A 230 -4.80 -5.35 -5.66
C ASP A 230 -5.09 -6.85 -5.69
N ILE A 231 -6.01 -7.33 -4.84
CA ILE A 231 -6.49 -8.73 -4.88
C ILE A 231 -7.10 -9.05 -6.24
N GLY A 232 -7.99 -8.19 -6.76
CA GLY A 232 -8.59 -8.41 -8.08
C GLY A 232 -7.52 -8.52 -9.17
N SER A 233 -6.53 -7.63 -9.15
CA SER A 233 -5.42 -7.63 -10.10
C SER A 233 -4.57 -8.91 -9.99
N MET A 234 -4.23 -9.34 -8.78
CA MET A 234 -3.47 -10.58 -8.53
C MET A 234 -4.22 -11.84 -8.98
N LEU A 235 -5.55 -11.81 -8.96
CA LEU A 235 -6.40 -12.88 -9.48
C LEU A 235 -6.61 -12.81 -11.00
N GLY A 236 -6.05 -11.81 -11.68
CA GLY A 236 -6.12 -11.64 -13.14
C GLY A 236 -7.34 -10.86 -13.64
N PHE A 237 -8.09 -10.18 -12.77
CA PHE A 237 -9.15 -9.26 -13.18
C PHE A 237 -8.59 -7.91 -13.63
N GLU A 238 -9.26 -7.28 -14.57
CA GLU A 238 -9.16 -5.83 -14.77
C GLU A 238 -9.85 -5.15 -13.56
N ALA A 239 -9.06 -4.65 -12.62
CA ALA A 239 -9.57 -4.08 -11.37
C ALA A 239 -9.48 -2.54 -11.38
N ASP A 240 -10.65 -1.90 -11.37
CA ASP A 240 -10.79 -0.44 -11.39
C ASP A 240 -11.33 0.10 -10.07
N THR A 241 -10.82 1.26 -9.65
CA THR A 241 -11.31 1.97 -8.46
C THR A 241 -12.09 3.23 -8.80
N GLU A 242 -13.08 3.51 -7.94
CA GLU A 242 -13.95 4.69 -7.97
C GLU A 242 -14.68 4.87 -9.32
N VAL A 243 -15.35 3.81 -9.77
CA VAL A 243 -15.96 3.68 -11.10
C VAL A 243 -17.36 4.26 -11.11
N GLN A 244 -17.68 5.08 -12.12
CA GLN A 244 -19.05 5.53 -12.34
C GLN A 244 -19.83 4.45 -13.10
N VAL A 245 -20.80 3.83 -12.43
CA VAL A 245 -21.58 2.71 -12.98
C VAL A 245 -22.97 3.13 -13.48
N ALA A 246 -23.50 4.24 -12.98
CA ALA A 246 -24.74 4.84 -13.43
C ALA A 246 -24.79 6.34 -13.10
N HIS A 247 -25.86 7.03 -13.53
CA HIS A 247 -26.06 8.42 -13.17
C HIS A 247 -26.18 8.58 -11.64
N GLY A 248 -25.26 9.37 -11.07
CA GLY A 248 -25.16 9.58 -9.62
C GLY A 248 -24.78 8.33 -8.81
N ALA A 249 -24.25 7.27 -9.42
CA ALA A 249 -23.74 6.09 -8.73
C ALA A 249 -22.27 5.87 -9.08
N ARG A 250 -21.42 6.02 -8.06
CA ARG A 250 -19.99 5.77 -8.13
C ARG A 250 -19.64 4.73 -7.07
N VAL A 251 -19.04 3.63 -7.50
CA VAL A 251 -18.72 2.48 -6.64
C VAL A 251 -17.22 2.39 -6.40
N ASP A 252 -16.83 1.75 -5.30
CA ASP A 252 -15.43 1.75 -4.87
C ASP A 252 -14.52 0.90 -5.75
N VAL A 253 -14.92 -0.32 -6.08
CA VAL A 253 -14.12 -1.25 -6.91
C VAL A 253 -15.00 -2.00 -7.90
N VAL A 254 -14.51 -2.18 -9.12
CA VAL A 254 -15.09 -3.10 -10.11
C VAL A 254 -13.99 -4.07 -10.55
N TRP A 255 -14.28 -5.36 -10.49
CA TRP A 255 -13.45 -6.41 -11.09
C TRP A 255 -14.13 -6.88 -12.37
N SER A 256 -13.40 -6.78 -13.49
CA SER A 256 -13.86 -7.16 -14.82
C SER A 256 -13.05 -8.31 -15.38
N ALA A 257 -13.72 -9.31 -15.95
CA ALA A 257 -13.09 -10.41 -16.67
C ALA A 257 -13.77 -10.61 -18.02
N ARG A 258 -12.97 -10.73 -19.09
CA ARG A 258 -13.45 -11.10 -20.42
C ARG A 258 -13.38 -12.62 -20.57
N ILE A 259 -14.52 -13.25 -20.83
CA ILE A 259 -14.60 -14.70 -21.02
C ILE A 259 -14.72 -14.99 -22.51
N GLY A 260 -13.57 -15.06 -23.19
CA GLY A 260 -13.50 -15.33 -24.63
C GLY A 260 -14.49 -14.47 -25.42
N ASN A 261 -15.32 -15.13 -26.25
CA ASN A 261 -16.38 -14.50 -27.03
C ASN A 261 -17.73 -14.44 -26.30
N LEU A 262 -17.81 -14.94 -25.05
CA LEU A 262 -19.04 -15.01 -24.26
C LEU A 262 -19.39 -13.66 -23.60
N GLY A 263 -18.44 -12.71 -23.58
CA GLY A 263 -18.67 -11.35 -23.11
C GLY A 263 -17.83 -10.99 -21.89
N ILE A 264 -18.30 -9.97 -21.17
CA ILE A 264 -17.63 -9.40 -20.00
C ILE A 264 -18.47 -9.71 -18.77
N ILE A 265 -17.81 -10.17 -17.72
CA ILE A 265 -18.38 -10.37 -16.39
C ILE A 265 -17.78 -9.36 -15.44
N ASN A 266 -18.65 -8.72 -14.65
CA ASN A 266 -18.28 -7.72 -13.66
C ASN A 266 -18.71 -8.15 -12.26
N TYR A 267 -17.85 -7.85 -11.28
CA TYR A 267 -18.13 -7.89 -9.85
C TYR A 267 -17.95 -6.48 -9.31
N VAL A 268 -18.94 -5.98 -8.56
CA VAL A 268 -18.92 -4.62 -8.03
C VAL A 268 -18.80 -4.69 -6.51
N LEU A 269 -17.83 -4.00 -5.95
CA LEU A 269 -17.51 -4.05 -4.53
C LEU A 269 -17.56 -2.64 -3.93
N GLU A 270 -18.26 -2.49 -2.81
CA GLU A 270 -18.38 -1.23 -2.06
C GLU A 270 -17.83 -1.40 -0.65
N VAL A 271 -16.93 -0.51 -0.23
CA VAL A 271 -16.32 -0.53 1.10
C VAL A 271 -17.11 0.40 2.01
N HIS A 272 -17.67 -0.15 3.08
CA HIS A 272 -18.48 0.63 4.02
C HIS A 272 -17.80 0.79 5.36
N LYS A 273 -17.28 1.97 5.67
CA LYS A 273 -16.77 2.27 7.02
C LYS A 273 -17.77 3.03 7.89
N ARG A 274 -18.43 4.01 7.29
CA ARG A 274 -19.34 4.96 7.93
C ARG A 274 -20.21 5.62 6.87
N GLY A 275 -21.33 6.20 7.27
CA GLY A 275 -22.25 6.91 6.39
C GLY A 275 -23.60 6.20 6.30
N SER A 276 -24.36 6.50 5.24
CA SER A 276 -25.68 5.91 5.01
C SER A 276 -25.53 4.53 4.37
N ILE A 277 -26.09 3.50 5.02
CA ILE A 277 -26.21 2.15 4.47
C ILE A 277 -27.15 2.15 3.25
N ASP A 278 -28.22 2.95 3.29
CA ASP A 278 -29.16 3.09 2.15
C ASP A 278 -28.45 3.59 0.90
N SER A 279 -27.51 4.51 1.05
CA SER A 279 -26.72 5.03 -0.08
C SER A 279 -25.84 3.94 -0.69
N LEU A 280 -25.22 3.10 0.14
CA LEU A 280 -24.47 1.92 -0.31
C LEU A 280 -25.38 0.94 -1.05
N LEU A 281 -26.51 0.56 -0.45
CA LEU A 281 -27.44 -0.40 -1.03
C LEU A 281 -28.01 0.13 -2.36
N MET A 282 -28.33 1.42 -2.42
CA MET A 282 -28.78 2.07 -3.65
C MET A 282 -27.70 2.05 -4.74
N ASN A 283 -26.44 2.32 -4.41
CA ASN A 283 -25.32 2.21 -5.36
C ASN A 283 -25.19 0.78 -5.91
N LEU A 284 -25.21 -0.22 -5.03
CA LEU A 284 -25.13 -1.62 -5.42
C LEU A 284 -26.34 -2.07 -6.27
N GLN A 285 -27.56 -1.64 -5.94
CA GLN A 285 -28.75 -1.92 -6.76
C GLN A 285 -28.63 -1.32 -8.16
N LYS A 286 -28.20 -0.06 -8.26
CA LYS A 286 -27.95 0.60 -9.54
C LYS A 286 -26.88 -0.13 -10.35
N ALA A 287 -25.80 -0.58 -9.71
CA ALA A 287 -24.76 -1.35 -10.36
C ALA A 287 -25.30 -2.70 -10.88
N LYS A 288 -26.10 -3.41 -10.06
CA LYS A 288 -26.66 -4.72 -10.41
C LYS A 288 -27.64 -4.68 -11.59
N SER A 289 -28.23 -3.52 -11.88
CA SER A 289 -29.09 -3.33 -13.06
C SER A 289 -28.36 -3.51 -14.40
N ASN A 290 -27.02 -3.44 -14.40
CA ASN A 290 -26.21 -3.78 -15.56
C ASN A 290 -26.13 -5.32 -15.73
N PRO A 291 -26.54 -5.89 -16.88
CA PRO A 291 -26.55 -7.34 -17.10
C PRO A 291 -25.19 -8.03 -16.99
N THR A 292 -24.09 -7.28 -17.18
CA THR A 292 -22.73 -7.81 -17.02
C THR A 292 -22.34 -8.02 -15.56
N VAL A 293 -23.03 -7.37 -14.61
CA VAL A 293 -22.74 -7.47 -13.18
C VAL A 293 -23.37 -8.74 -12.62
N GLN A 294 -22.51 -9.69 -12.23
CA GLN A 294 -22.92 -10.99 -11.70
C GLN A 294 -23.21 -10.93 -10.20
N LYS A 295 -22.34 -10.26 -9.43
CA LYS A 295 -22.50 -10.07 -7.99
C LYS A 295 -22.14 -8.66 -7.57
N VAL A 296 -22.75 -8.24 -6.47
CA VAL A 296 -22.41 -7.02 -5.75
C VAL A 296 -21.94 -7.41 -4.35
N VAL A 297 -20.85 -6.80 -3.88
CA VAL A 297 -20.17 -7.18 -2.64
C VAL A 297 -20.13 -5.97 -1.70
N ALA A 298 -20.61 -6.13 -0.48
CA ALA A 298 -20.40 -5.17 0.59
C ALA A 298 -19.19 -5.60 1.45
N ILE A 299 -18.21 -4.70 1.61
CA ILE A 299 -16.99 -4.94 2.39
C ILE A 299 -17.00 -4.05 3.63
N SER A 300 -16.90 -4.62 4.82
CA SER A 300 -16.91 -3.86 6.07
C SER A 300 -16.48 -4.71 7.28
N ASP A 301 -16.37 -4.09 8.47
CA ASP A 301 -16.34 -4.81 9.75
C ASP A 301 -17.66 -5.59 10.00
N GLU A 302 -17.58 -6.64 10.82
CA GLU A 302 -18.71 -7.53 11.15
C GLU A 302 -19.95 -6.78 11.65
N THR A 303 -19.77 -5.74 12.46
CA THR A 303 -20.89 -5.00 13.08
C THR A 303 -21.70 -4.24 12.03
N GLN A 304 -21.02 -3.63 11.06
CA GLN A 304 -21.65 -2.92 9.96
C GLN A 304 -22.22 -3.88 8.92
N LEU A 305 -21.54 -5.00 8.62
CA LEU A 305 -22.09 -6.01 7.69
C LEU A 305 -23.42 -6.56 8.19
N GLU A 306 -23.57 -6.81 9.50
CA GLU A 306 -24.84 -7.23 10.08
C GLU A 306 -25.95 -6.16 9.93
N LYS A 307 -25.61 -4.87 10.02
CA LYS A 307 -26.58 -3.79 9.75
C LYS A 307 -26.97 -3.75 8.28
N ILE A 308 -25.99 -3.84 7.36
CA ILE A 308 -26.25 -3.86 5.92
C ILE A 308 -27.14 -5.05 5.56
N LYS A 309 -26.89 -6.21 6.16
CA LYS A 309 -27.69 -7.42 5.97
C LYS A 309 -29.15 -7.21 6.39
N ARG A 310 -29.40 -6.66 7.58
CA ARG A 310 -30.76 -6.36 8.06
C ARG A 310 -31.46 -5.34 7.17
N GLU A 311 -30.78 -4.25 6.81
CA GLU A 311 -31.35 -3.23 5.94
C GLU A 311 -31.71 -3.82 4.56
N SER A 312 -30.89 -4.75 4.06
CA SER A 312 -31.14 -5.40 2.78
C SER A 312 -32.39 -6.28 2.75
N GLU A 313 -32.93 -6.74 3.90
CA GLU A 313 -34.11 -7.62 3.98
C GLU A 313 -35.35 -7.01 3.32
N GLY A 314 -35.47 -5.67 3.36
CA GLY A 314 -36.55 -4.92 2.72
C GLY A 314 -36.42 -4.80 1.19
N LEU A 315 -35.33 -5.29 0.59
CA LEU A 315 -35.05 -5.17 -0.84
C LEU A 315 -35.51 -6.40 -1.65
N PRO A 316 -35.70 -6.26 -2.97
CA PRO A 316 -36.13 -7.35 -3.85
C PRO A 316 -35.26 -8.61 -3.70
N GLU A 317 -35.90 -9.78 -3.70
CA GLU A 317 -35.23 -11.07 -3.51
C GLU A 317 -34.13 -11.32 -4.54
N GLU A 318 -34.37 -10.94 -5.80
CA GLU A 318 -33.39 -11.05 -6.88
C GLU A 318 -32.09 -10.30 -6.57
N PHE A 319 -32.20 -9.07 -6.05
CA PHE A 319 -31.04 -8.29 -5.62
C PHE A 319 -30.34 -8.94 -4.43
N ARG A 320 -31.10 -9.36 -3.41
CA ARG A 320 -30.54 -10.00 -2.21
C ARG A 320 -29.75 -11.28 -2.52
N ARG A 321 -30.17 -12.06 -3.52
CA ARG A 321 -29.46 -13.27 -3.97
C ARG A 321 -28.07 -12.96 -4.54
N ASP A 322 -27.89 -11.78 -5.10
CA ASP A 322 -26.65 -11.34 -5.74
C ASP A 322 -25.79 -10.42 -4.88
N LEU A 323 -26.30 -10.01 -3.72
CA LEU A 323 -25.56 -9.31 -2.67
C LEU A 323 -24.78 -10.30 -1.81
N THR A 324 -23.47 -10.09 -1.72
CA THR A 324 -22.57 -10.84 -0.85
C THR A 324 -21.84 -9.91 0.12
N PHE A 325 -21.27 -10.49 1.17
CA PHE A 325 -20.62 -9.76 2.25
C PHE A 325 -19.20 -10.29 2.42
N TRP A 326 -18.23 -9.38 2.54
CA TRP A 326 -16.83 -9.75 2.69
C TRP A 326 -16.21 -8.99 3.86
N PRO A 327 -15.90 -9.66 4.99
CA PRO A 327 -15.27 -9.02 6.14
C PRO A 327 -13.92 -8.39 5.81
N VAL A 328 -13.65 -7.23 6.38
CA VAL A 328 -12.37 -6.52 6.19
C VAL A 328 -11.18 -7.37 6.64
N GLU A 329 -11.34 -8.14 7.71
CA GLU A 329 -10.34 -9.07 8.22
C GLU A 329 -9.96 -10.12 7.17
N ASP A 330 -10.94 -10.58 6.38
CA ASP A 330 -10.72 -11.54 5.31
C ASP A 330 -10.05 -10.88 4.10
N VAL A 331 -10.39 -9.63 3.76
CA VAL A 331 -9.68 -8.87 2.71
C VAL A 331 -8.19 -8.77 3.05
N LEU A 332 -7.87 -8.35 4.27
CA LEU A 332 -6.49 -8.23 4.75
C LEU A 332 -5.75 -9.57 4.66
N LYS A 333 -6.38 -10.65 5.14
CA LYS A 333 -5.81 -11.99 5.15
C LYS A 333 -5.60 -12.54 3.74
N VAL A 334 -6.55 -12.33 2.82
CA VAL A 334 -6.43 -12.77 1.42
C VAL A 334 -5.27 -12.03 0.75
N HIS A 335 -5.18 -10.70 0.93
CA HIS A 335 -4.08 -9.92 0.38
C HIS A 335 -2.72 -10.41 0.89
N GLU A 336 -2.57 -10.64 2.20
CA GLU A 336 -1.33 -11.19 2.78
C GLU A 336 -0.95 -12.55 2.21
N ASN A 337 -1.92 -13.45 2.08
CA ASN A 337 -1.66 -14.79 1.57
C ASN A 337 -1.27 -14.77 0.10
N LEU A 338 -1.92 -13.91 -0.70
CA LEU A 338 -1.54 -13.71 -2.11
C LEU A 338 -0.13 -13.12 -2.20
N GLU A 339 0.19 -12.08 -1.43
CA GLU A 339 1.54 -11.49 -1.38
C GLU A 339 2.61 -12.53 -1.03
N LEU A 340 2.34 -13.41 -0.06
CA LEU A 340 3.25 -14.49 0.33
C LEU A 340 3.41 -15.56 -0.76
N ALA A 341 2.30 -15.99 -1.38
CA ALA A 341 2.33 -16.95 -2.49
C ALA A 341 3.14 -16.40 -3.66
N MET A 342 2.90 -15.14 -4.01
CA MET A 342 3.61 -14.40 -5.05
C MET A 342 5.11 -14.32 -4.77
N LYS A 343 5.52 -13.89 -3.57
CA LYS A 343 6.93 -13.87 -3.14
C LYS A 343 7.60 -15.25 -3.24
N THR A 344 6.84 -16.31 -2.96
CA THR A 344 7.36 -17.68 -3.05
C THR A 344 7.61 -18.09 -4.50
N ILE A 345 6.67 -17.77 -5.38
CA ILE A 345 6.74 -18.05 -6.82
C ILE A 345 7.86 -17.23 -7.49
N ASP A 346 8.12 -16.01 -7.04
CA ASP A 346 9.21 -15.16 -7.57
C ASP A 346 10.57 -15.86 -7.54
N ASN A 347 10.83 -16.71 -6.55
CA ASN A 347 12.08 -17.47 -6.46
C ASN A 347 12.30 -18.44 -7.63
N LEU A 348 11.25 -18.75 -8.40
CA LEU A 348 11.32 -19.60 -9.58
C LEU A 348 11.85 -18.85 -10.82
N ASN A 349 11.96 -17.51 -10.78
CA ASN A 349 12.43 -16.68 -11.89
C ASN A 349 11.68 -16.93 -13.22
N LEU A 350 10.35 -17.11 -13.13
CA LEU A 350 9.51 -17.48 -14.28
C LEU A 350 9.26 -16.34 -15.26
N THR A 351 9.49 -15.10 -14.84
CA THR A 351 9.44 -13.91 -15.72
C THR A 351 10.84 -13.34 -15.85
N PRO A 352 11.28 -12.94 -17.05
CA PRO A 352 12.52 -12.18 -17.18
C PRO A 352 12.41 -10.93 -16.31
N GLU A 353 13.41 -10.68 -15.46
CA GLU A 353 13.52 -9.40 -14.77
C GLU A 353 13.66 -8.32 -15.86
N PRO A 354 12.70 -7.40 -15.99
CA PRO A 354 12.70 -6.48 -17.13
C PRO A 354 13.92 -5.55 -17.11
N PHE A 355 14.57 -5.38 -15.96
CA PHE A 355 15.74 -4.54 -15.76
C PHE A 355 16.64 -5.17 -14.68
N LYS A 356 17.77 -5.76 -15.10
CA LYS A 356 18.89 -6.16 -14.24
C LYS A 356 20.09 -5.26 -14.48
#